data_AF-A0A6P0WQC9-F1
#
_entry.id   AF-A0A6P0WQC9-F1
#
_cell.length_a   1.000
_cell.length_b   1.000
_cell.length_c   1.000
_cell.angle_alpha   90.00
_cell.angle_beta   90.00
_cell.angle_gamma   90.00
#
_symmetry.space_group_name_H-M   'P 1'
#
loop_
_entity.id
_entity.type
_entity.pdbx_description
1 polymer ?
#
loop_
_entity_poly.entity_id
_entity_poly.type
_entity_poly.pdbx_seq_one_letter_code
_entity_poly.pdbx_strand_id
1 'polypeptide(L)' 'MSRYILTAQAKLDLKEIKDYIARHNPAAARHFVEAFRQQCQLLAKFPSMGRSYIQLAPLLRGFPLVKW' A
#
# COMPACT_ATOMS: atom_id res chain seq x y z
N MET A 1 10.20 15.20 -8.67
CA MET A 1 9.23 14.09 -8.75
C MET A 1 9.57 13.08 -7.66
N SER A 2 8.65 12.82 -6.73
CA SER A 2 8.87 11.81 -5.69
C SER A 2 8.62 10.41 -6.27
N ARG A 3 9.57 9.49 -6.06
CA ARG A 3 9.51 8.11 -6.57
C ARG A 3 9.41 7.16 -5.39
N TYR A 4 8.51 6.18 -5.48
CA TYR A 4 8.49 5.03 -4.57
C TYR A 4 8.91 3.77 -5.33
N ILE A 5 9.43 2.81 -4.58
CA ILE A 5 9.77 1.48 -5.08
C ILE A 5 9.05 0.44 -4.24
N LEU A 6 8.63 -0.65 -4.88
CA LEU A 6 8.09 -1.82 -4.21
C LEU A 6 9.12 -2.94 -4.30
N THR A 7 9.36 -3.61 -3.18
CA THR A 7 10.15 -4.84 -3.15
C THR A 7 9.46 -5.92 -3.99
N ALA A 8 10.20 -6.98 -4.36
CA ALA A 8 9.61 -8.11 -5.06
C ALA A 8 8.45 -8.73 -4.25
N GLN A 9 8.64 -8.91 -2.93
CA GLN A 9 7.61 -9.41 -2.03
C GLN A 9 6.36 -8.52 -2.04
N ALA A 10 6.51 -7.20 -1.91
CA ALA A 10 5.37 -6.30 -1.90
C ALA A 10 4.56 -6.31 -3.21
N LYS A 11 5.20 -6.61 -4.36
CA LYS A 11 4.50 -6.79 -5.64
C LYS A 11 3.70 -8.09 -5.67
N LEU A 12 4.24 -9.16 -5.08
CA LEU A 12 3.54 -10.45 -4.94
C LEU A 12 2.35 -10.29 -3.99
N ASP A 13 2.54 -9.65 -2.84
CA ASP A 13 1.46 -9.39 -1.88
C ASP A 13 0.31 -8.60 -2.53
N LEU A 14 0.62 -7.54 -3.28
CA LEU A 14 -0.37 -6.76 -4.03
C LEU A 14 -1.13 -7.62 -5.05
N LYS A 15 -0.43 -8.53 -5.74
CA LYS A 15 -1.04 -9.45 -6.71
C LYS A 15 -1.98 -10.43 -6.01
N GLU A 16 -1.53 -11.07 -4.94
CA GLU A 16 -2.32 -12.07 -4.19
C GLU A 16 -3.58 -11.47 -3.58
N ILE A 17 -3.49 -10.28 -2.97
CA ILE A 17 -4.66 -9.59 -2.41
C ILE A 17 -5.65 -9.23 -3.52
N LYS A 18 -5.16 -8.66 -4.64
CA LYS A 18 -6.01 -8.31 -5.78
C LYS A 18 -6.68 -9.56 -6.37
N ASP A 19 -5.94 -10.65 -6.54
CA ASP A 19 -6.47 -11.91 -7.06
C ASP A 19 -7.51 -12.51 -6.10
N TYR A 20 -7.27 -12.45 -4.78
CA TYR A 20 -8.24 -12.87 -3.75
C TYR A 20 -9.55 -12.10 -3.86
N ILE A 21 -9.50 -10.76 -3.90
CA ILE A 21 -10.69 -9.91 -4.00
C ILE A 21 -11.42 -10.17 -5.33
N ALA A 22 -10.68 -10.33 -6.43
CA ALA A 22 -11.24 -10.51 -7.76
C ALA A 22 -12.09 -11.78 -7.90
N ARG A 23 -11.83 -12.82 -7.11
CA ARG A 23 -12.66 -14.04 -7.08
C ARG A 23 -14.10 -13.78 -6.66
N HIS A 24 -14.34 -12.72 -5.88
CA HIS A 24 -15.67 -12.37 -5.38
C HIS A 24 -16.21 -11.08 -6.04
N ASN A 25 -15.34 -10.11 -6.27
CA ASN A 25 -15.70 -8.82 -6.85
C ASN A 25 -14.52 -8.20 -7.64
N PRO A 26 -14.48 -8.41 -8.97
CA PRO A 26 -13.44 -7.85 -9.83
C PRO A 26 -13.38 -6.31 -9.83
N ALA A 27 -14.51 -5.63 -9.61
CA ALA A 27 -14.53 -4.17 -9.52
C ALA A 27 -13.87 -3.67 -8.24
N ALA A 28 -14.17 -4.30 -7.10
CA ALA A 28 -13.51 -4.01 -5.83
C ALA A 28 -11.99 -4.25 -5.90
N ALA A 29 -11.56 -5.29 -6.61
CA ALA A 29 -10.14 -5.56 -6.81
C ALA A 29 -9.43 -4.43 -7.57
N ARG A 30 -10.08 -3.85 -8.59
CA ARG A 30 -9.55 -2.68 -9.30
C ARG A 30 -9.46 -1.46 -8.39
N HIS A 31 -10.53 -1.15 -7.67
CA HIS A 31 -10.56 -0.02 -6.73
C HIS A 31 -9.50 -0.14 -5.63
N PHE A 32 -9.26 -1.35 -5.12
CA PHE A 32 -8.19 -1.61 -4.16
C PHE A 32 -6.80 -1.26 -4.72
N VAL A 33 -6.49 -1.69 -5.95
CA VAL A 33 -5.20 -1.39 -6.59
C VAL A 33 -5.04 0.10 -6.87
N GLU A 34 -6.11 0.78 -7.28
CA GLU A 34 -6.11 2.23 -7.48
C GLU A 34 -5.86 2.98 -6.18
N ALA A 35 -6.57 2.63 -5.10
CA ALA A 35 -6.37 3.20 -3.78
C ALA A 35 -4.93 2.97 -3.28
N PHE A 36 -4.39 1.77 -3.46
CA PHE A 36 -3.00 1.45 -3.12
C PHE A 36 -2.01 2.37 -3.84
N ARG A 37 -2.16 2.54 -5.16
CA ARG A 37 -1.29 3.42 -5.95
C ARG A 37 -1.39 4.87 -5.49
N GLN A 38 -2.59 5.36 -5.22
CA GLN A 38 -2.80 6.72 -4.71
C GLN A 38 -2.10 6.94 -3.37
N GLN A 39 -2.18 5.97 -2.45
CA GLN A 39 -1.48 6.07 -1.17
C GLN A 39 0.04 6.04 -1.31
N CYS A 40 0.60 5.17 -2.17
CA CYS A 40 2.03 5.18 -2.44
C CYS A 40 2.52 6.53 -3.00
N GLN A 41 1.74 7.15 -3.91
CA GLN A 41 2.06 8.48 -4.44
C GLN A 41 2.01 9.56 -3.37
N LEU A 42 1.02 9.50 -2.47
CA LEU A 42 0.89 10.42 -1.35
C LEU A 42 2.08 10.29 -0.38
N LEU A 43 2.44 9.06 -0.02
CA LEU A 43 3.59 8.77 0.86
C LEU A 43 4.92 9.17 0.22
N ALA A 44 5.05 9.04 -1.11
CA ALA A 44 6.24 9.53 -1.80
C ALA A 44 6.40 11.05 -1.63
N LYS A 45 5.29 11.81 -1.60
CA LYS A 45 5.30 13.26 -1.36
C LYS A 45 5.48 13.62 0.12
N PHE A 46 4.90 12.83 1.04
CA PHE A 46 4.89 13.08 2.48
C PHE A 46 5.34 11.84 3.28
N PRO A 47 6.64 11.47 3.23
CA PRO A 47 7.13 10.19 3.79
C PRO A 47 6.97 10.07 5.31
N SER A 48 6.93 11.19 6.04
CA SER A 48 6.80 11.21 7.50
C SER A 48 5.36 11.08 8.01
N MET A 49 4.37 11.01 7.11
CA MET A 49 2.94 11.01 7.47
C MET A 49 2.45 9.66 8.02
N GLY A 50 3.18 8.57 7.79
CA GLY A 50 2.89 7.26 8.38
C GLY A 50 3.20 7.21 9.88
N ARG A 51 2.42 6.44 10.63
CA ARG A 51 2.66 6.17 12.06
C ARG A 51 4.01 5.47 12.20
N SER A 52 4.86 5.99 13.10
CA SER A 52 6.14 5.36 13.43
C SER A 52 5.91 4.05 14.20
N TYR A 53 6.62 3.01 13.78
CA TYR A 53 6.73 1.72 14.47
C TYR A 53 8.19 1.44 14.85
N ILE A 54 8.90 2.48 15.31
CA ILE A 54 10.31 2.37 15.73
C ILE A 54 10.56 1.28 16.79
N GLN A 55 9.54 0.95 17.57
CA GLN A 55 9.58 -0.14 18.55
C GLN A 55 9.71 -1.54 17.91
N LEU A 56 9.32 -1.69 16.64
CA LEU A 56 9.43 -2.95 15.89
C LEU A 56 10.69 -2.97 15.03
N ALA A 57 10.96 -1.87 14.31
CA ALA A 57 12.17 -1.71 13.52
C ALA A 57 12.49 -0.23 13.28
N PRO A 58 13.78 0.16 13.23
CA PRO A 58 14.17 1.52 12.88
C PRO A 58 13.56 1.95 11.54
N LEU A 59 13.07 3.19 11.48
CA LEU A 59 12.48 3.82 10.29
C LEU A 59 11.18 3.18 9.76
N LEU A 60 10.67 2.12 10.40
CA LEU A 60 9.42 1.49 9.97
C LEU A 60 8.24 2.42 10.22
N ARG A 61 7.41 2.58 9.19
CA ARG A 61 6.16 3.35 9.25
C ARG A 61 5.02 2.56 8.64
N GLY A 62 3.83 2.70 9.21
CA GLY A 62 2.60 2.14 8.67
C GLY A 62 1.62 3.24 8.29
N PHE A 63 0.84 2.97 7.25
CA PHE A 63 -0.16 3.89 6.73
C PHE A 63 -1.39 3.09 6.27
N PRO A 64 -2.60 3.43 6.75
CA PRO A 64 -3.80 2.68 6.39
C PRO A 64 -4.23 2.99 4.95
N LEU A 65 -4.70 1.97 4.24
CA LEU A 65 -5.23 2.10 2.88
C LEU A 65 -6.68 2.60 2.86
N VAL A 66 -7.47 2.13 3.82
CA VAL A 66 -8.90 2.44 3.98
C VAL A 66 -9.15 2.71 5.47
N LYS A 67 -10.05 3.64 5.78
CA LYS A 67 -10.63 3.76 7.12
C LYS A 67 -11.80 2.77 7.18
N TRP A 68 -11.76 1.90 8.19
CA TRP A 68 -12.86 1.00 8.54
C TRP A 68 -13.87 1.74 9.42
#